data_AF-A0A0A0DT20-F1
#
_entry.id   AF-A0A0A0DT20-F1
#
_cell.length_a   1.000
_cell.length_b   1.000
_cell.length_c   1.000
_cell.angle_alpha   90.00
_cell.angle_beta   90.00
_cell.angle_gamma   90.00
#
_symmetry.space_group_name_H-M   'P 1'
#
loop_
_entity.id
_entity.type
_entity.pdbx_description
1 polymer ?
#
loop_
_entity_poly.entity_id
_entity_poly.type
_entity_poly.pdbx_seq_one_letter_code
_entity_poly.pdbx_strand_id
1 'polypeptide(L)'
;MPFRPSTQRLLLTAVQTAVAAIMVPTMASAATTPDPFYQYTDGIPLTDIAPGTVLKSRTISVYVAGLKTSYKATQIVYRSTDAQQQPAANVTTIFTPDCATASACPNKNKVVSYQSFYDSLNPEDSPSRAFAGGKRLPDLLPAVETALFGSYVKKGYTVIISDTEGQKANFAAGPEYGYNTLDSIRAAFNSPQIGLSQNAKVALMGYSGGAIATEWAAELAPTYAPDVNDNLIGATFGGTLVSPEHNLTYIEGAPIWGGVMPMAVVGVSRSYGIDIQKYLTPRGIEVYNRIKNASIAYVLGQYGNVTWKDLVVPEYQDRTKLLEYVNAANKVIMGTGGTPSIPLQIGQGTGGIWEGTQPSPKWGKGDGVMLAGDVRTLARQYCAKGVKIQHKEYGSSHFLTIANWLPAATAWIDDRFAGKPVPDNCASIAAGNPLDPLVYAP
;
A
#
# COMPACT_ATOMS: atom_id res chain seq x y z
N MET A 1 -48.76 -26.23 3.92
CA MET A 1 -47.51 -26.22 4.71
C MET A 1 -46.69 -25.01 4.30
N PRO A 2 -46.47 -24.03 5.18
CA PRO A 2 -45.65 -22.87 4.82
C PRO A 2 -44.17 -23.25 4.88
N PHE A 3 -43.43 -22.94 3.82
CA PHE A 3 -41.97 -23.09 3.77
C PHE A 3 -41.34 -22.18 4.83
N ARG A 4 -40.76 -22.76 5.88
CA ARG A 4 -39.83 -22.07 6.77
C ARG A 4 -38.48 -21.95 6.05
N PRO A 5 -37.97 -20.75 5.74
CA PRO A 5 -36.59 -20.62 5.29
C PRO A 5 -35.64 -20.95 6.45
N SER A 6 -34.59 -21.71 6.14
CA SER A 6 -33.55 -22.10 7.10
C SER A 6 -32.84 -20.87 7.68
N THR A 7 -32.60 -20.89 8.99
CA THR A 7 -31.93 -19.85 9.80
C THR A 7 -30.57 -19.39 9.25
N GLN A 8 -29.90 -20.19 8.41
CA GLN A 8 -28.66 -19.81 7.72
C GLN A 8 -28.83 -18.68 6.68
N ARG A 9 -29.98 -18.55 6.02
CA ARG A 9 -30.20 -17.48 5.03
C ARG A 9 -30.54 -16.12 5.66
N LEU A 10 -31.01 -16.09 6.91
CA LEU A 10 -31.27 -14.84 7.65
C LEU A 10 -30.01 -14.22 8.25
N LEU A 11 -28.96 -15.00 8.52
CA LEU A 11 -27.69 -14.48 9.03
C LEU A 11 -26.82 -13.87 7.92
N LEU A 12 -26.93 -14.35 6.68
CA LEU A 12 -26.22 -13.79 5.52
C LEU A 12 -26.77 -12.44 5.05
N THR A 13 -28.06 -12.19 5.22
CA THR A 13 -28.67 -10.90 4.86
C THR A 13 -28.47 -9.82 5.91
N ALA A 14 -28.29 -10.17 7.20
CA ALA A 14 -28.06 -9.19 8.27
C ALA A 14 -26.62 -8.63 8.28
N VAL A 15 -25.63 -9.39 7.81
CA VAL A 15 -24.24 -8.89 7.67
C VAL A 15 -24.07 -8.02 6.42
N GLN A 16 -24.89 -8.24 5.38
CA GLN A 16 -24.86 -7.42 4.15
C GLN A 16 -25.61 -6.08 4.29
N THR A 17 -26.65 -5.98 5.13
CA THR A 17 -27.42 -4.74 5.29
C THR A 17 -26.86 -3.75 6.31
N ALA A 18 -25.98 -4.19 7.22
CA ALA A 18 -25.30 -3.28 8.15
C ALA A 18 -24.25 -2.36 7.46
N VAL A 19 -23.84 -2.68 6.22
CA VAL A 19 -22.87 -1.88 5.45
C VAL A 19 -23.56 -0.84 4.55
N ALA A 20 -24.83 -1.02 4.19
CA ALA A 20 -25.53 -0.15 3.24
C ALA A 20 -26.25 1.06 3.86
N ALA A 21 -26.50 1.08 5.18
CA ALA A 21 -27.36 2.09 5.81
C ALA A 21 -26.62 3.31 6.42
N ILE A 22 -25.31 3.50 6.16
CA ILE A 22 -24.56 4.71 6.57
C ILE A 22 -24.20 5.59 5.36
N MET A 23 -24.77 5.32 4.18
CA MET A 23 -24.46 6.05 2.94
C MET A 23 -25.26 7.34 2.75
N VAL A 24 -25.09 8.29 3.68
CA VAL A 24 -25.21 9.71 3.33
C VAL A 24 -23.91 10.37 3.75
N PRO A 25 -22.95 10.59 2.83
CA PRO A 25 -21.80 11.41 3.16
C PRO A 25 -22.31 12.85 3.28
N THR A 26 -22.43 13.36 4.51
CA THR A 26 -22.42 14.80 4.71
C THR A 26 -21.04 15.30 4.30
N MET A 27 -20.93 15.78 3.06
CA MET A 27 -19.81 16.57 2.58
C MET A 27 -19.79 17.90 3.34
N ALA A 28 -19.26 17.89 4.55
CA ALA A 28 -18.86 19.08 5.29
C ALA A 28 -17.92 18.66 6.42
N SER A 29 -16.67 18.30 6.08
CA SER A 29 -15.61 18.38 7.08
C SER A 29 -15.40 19.87 7.34
N ALA A 30 -15.69 20.33 8.56
CA ALA A 30 -15.25 21.65 9.00
C ALA A 30 -13.75 21.79 8.66
N ALA A 31 -13.37 22.92 8.05
CA ALA A 31 -11.98 23.18 7.70
C ALA A 31 -11.17 23.23 9.01
N THR A 32 -10.51 22.13 9.34
CA THR A 32 -9.50 22.10 10.39
C THR A 32 -8.36 22.99 9.91
N THR A 33 -7.88 23.88 10.78
CA THR A 33 -6.63 24.62 10.53
C THR A 33 -5.56 23.61 10.10
N PRO A 34 -4.88 23.81 8.94
CA PRO A 34 -3.85 22.89 8.48
C PRO A 34 -2.80 22.71 9.57
N ASP A 35 -2.51 21.47 9.96
CA ASP A 35 -1.49 21.18 10.97
C ASP A 35 -0.10 21.46 10.38
N PRO A 36 0.63 22.49 10.86
CA PRO A 36 1.93 22.90 10.31
C PRO A 36 3.00 21.82 10.50
N PHE A 37 2.76 20.82 11.35
CA PHE A 37 3.66 19.69 11.49
C PHE A 37 3.94 19.01 10.15
N TYR A 38 2.94 18.84 9.29
CA TYR A 38 3.07 18.13 8.01
C TYR A 38 3.77 18.92 6.90
N GLN A 39 4.08 20.19 7.12
CA GLN A 39 4.73 21.05 6.12
C GLN A 39 6.20 21.27 6.46
N TYR A 40 7.11 21.07 5.50
CA TYR A 40 8.49 21.50 5.67
C TYR A 40 8.63 22.97 5.32
N THR A 41 9.08 23.80 6.26
CA THR A 41 9.11 25.27 6.13
C THR A 41 10.47 25.87 6.49
N ASP A 42 11.50 25.04 6.68
CA ASP A 42 12.82 25.53 7.07
C ASP A 42 13.53 26.14 5.85
N GLY A 43 14.52 27.01 6.10
CA GLY A 43 15.20 27.76 5.03
C GLY A 43 16.22 26.96 4.22
N ILE A 44 16.49 25.70 4.57
CA ILE A 44 17.43 24.83 3.84
C ILE A 44 16.66 24.09 2.75
N PRO A 45 17.07 24.17 1.47
CA PRO A 45 16.43 23.39 0.42
C PRO A 45 16.53 21.88 0.67
N LEU A 46 15.45 21.13 0.40
CA LEU A 46 15.45 19.66 0.53
C LEU A 46 16.49 18.95 -0.37
N THR A 47 16.95 19.62 -1.43
CA THR A 47 18.04 19.16 -2.30
C THR A 47 19.37 19.00 -1.55
N ASP A 48 19.56 19.79 -0.49
CA ASP A 48 20.82 19.87 0.26
C ASP A 48 20.80 18.97 1.50
N ILE A 49 19.71 18.21 1.68
CA ILE A 49 19.48 17.33 2.84
C ILE A 49 19.45 15.88 2.35
N ALA A 50 20.12 14.99 3.08
CA ALA A 50 20.20 13.58 2.73
C ALA A 50 18.87 12.83 2.99
N PRO A 51 18.48 11.86 2.14
CA PRO A 51 17.35 10.96 2.37
C PRO A 51 17.38 10.35 3.78
N GLY A 52 16.23 10.31 4.46
CA GLY A 52 16.09 9.80 5.82
C GLY A 52 16.58 10.73 6.94
N THR A 53 16.94 11.98 6.63
CA THR A 53 17.25 12.97 7.66
C THR A 53 15.98 13.41 8.38
N VAL A 54 16.03 13.43 9.72
CA VAL A 54 14.94 13.92 10.58
C VAL A 54 14.87 15.44 10.47
N LEU A 55 13.74 15.95 9.99
CA LEU A 55 13.48 17.38 9.84
C LEU A 55 12.75 17.93 11.06
N LYS A 56 11.70 17.23 11.51
CA LYS A 56 10.92 17.59 12.70
C LYS A 56 10.42 16.34 13.39
N SER A 57 10.13 16.43 14.68
CA SER A 57 9.47 15.34 15.40
C SER A 57 8.55 15.80 16.50
N ARG A 58 7.55 14.99 16.82
CA ARG A 58 6.67 15.17 17.97
C ARG A 58 6.23 13.84 18.53
N THR A 59 5.86 13.83 19.81
CA THR A 59 5.15 12.70 20.42
C THR A 59 3.65 12.96 20.39
N ILE A 60 2.88 11.97 19.94
CA ILE A 60 1.42 12.04 19.89
C ILE A 60 0.79 11.04 20.88
N SER A 61 -0.44 11.34 21.30
CA SER A 61 -1.33 10.29 21.79
C SER A 61 -1.93 9.56 20.59
N VAL A 62 -1.94 8.23 20.60
CA VAL A 62 -2.43 7.45 19.47
C VAL A 62 -3.95 7.30 19.55
N TYR A 63 -4.61 7.56 18.43
CA TYR A 63 -6.03 7.30 18.22
C TYR A 63 -6.21 6.08 17.31
N VAL A 64 -7.22 5.26 17.61
CA VAL A 64 -7.64 4.13 16.77
C VAL A 64 -9.16 4.19 16.63
N ALA A 65 -9.66 4.19 15.39
CA ALA A 65 -11.09 4.44 15.10
C ALA A 65 -11.63 5.72 15.78
N GLY A 66 -10.83 6.79 15.81
CA GLY A 66 -11.18 8.06 16.47
C GLY A 66 -11.18 8.04 18.00
N LEU A 67 -10.88 6.90 18.63
CA LEU A 67 -10.80 6.75 20.09
C LEU A 67 -9.36 6.90 20.57
N LYS A 68 -9.14 7.79 21.53
CA LYS A 68 -7.83 7.98 22.16
C LYS A 68 -7.44 6.70 22.93
N THR A 69 -6.24 6.19 22.68
CA THR A 69 -5.69 5.04 23.38
C THR A 69 -4.68 5.45 24.47
N SER A 70 -4.21 4.48 25.26
CA SER A 70 -3.11 4.71 26.20
C SER A 70 -1.73 4.72 25.54
N TYR A 71 -1.63 4.33 24.26
CA TYR A 71 -0.37 4.28 23.54
C TYR A 71 0.09 5.67 23.10
N LYS A 72 1.40 5.85 23.06
CA LYS A 72 2.07 6.99 22.44
C LYS A 72 2.82 6.52 21.21
N ALA A 73 3.01 7.43 20.27
CA ALA A 73 3.87 7.22 19.12
C ALA A 73 4.68 8.48 18.84
N THR A 74 5.82 8.32 18.19
CA THR A 74 6.62 9.44 17.70
C THR A 74 6.31 9.63 16.22
N GLN A 75 5.94 10.85 15.84
CA GLN A 75 5.88 11.24 14.45
C GLN A 75 7.16 11.96 14.06
N ILE A 76 7.66 11.65 12.87
CA ILE A 76 8.83 12.27 12.28
C ILE A 76 8.45 12.78 10.90
N VAL A 77 8.76 14.06 10.65
CA VAL A 77 8.90 14.58 9.29
C VAL A 77 10.34 14.32 8.86
N TYR A 78 10.54 13.64 7.74
CA TYR A 78 11.85 13.29 7.22
C TYR A 78 11.99 13.70 5.76
N ARG A 79 13.23 13.93 5.32
CA ARG A 79 13.55 14.12 3.90
C ARG A 79 13.42 12.78 3.19
N SER A 80 12.60 12.74 2.14
CA SER A 80 12.32 11.58 1.29
C SER A 80 12.58 11.89 -0.19
N THR A 81 12.14 11.01 -1.08
CA THR A 81 12.27 11.10 -2.54
C THR A 81 10.94 10.70 -3.21
N ASP A 82 10.49 11.46 -4.21
CA ASP A 82 9.25 11.15 -4.94
C ASP A 82 9.45 10.16 -6.12
N ALA A 83 8.36 9.84 -6.83
CA ALA A 83 8.38 8.91 -7.97
C ALA A 83 9.29 9.34 -9.14
N GLN A 84 9.61 10.64 -9.22
CA GLN A 84 10.49 11.23 -10.24
C GLN A 84 11.93 11.42 -9.72
N GLN A 85 12.24 10.89 -8.54
CA GLN A 85 13.52 11.04 -7.85
C GLN A 85 13.82 12.48 -7.40
N GLN A 86 12.79 13.32 -7.26
CA GLN A 86 12.95 14.68 -6.74
C GLN A 86 12.91 14.66 -5.20
N PRO A 87 13.65 15.56 -4.51
CA PRO A 87 13.59 15.66 -3.06
C PRO A 87 12.20 16.05 -2.57
N ALA A 88 11.69 15.30 -1.59
CA ALA A 88 10.40 15.54 -0.96
C ALA A 88 10.54 15.51 0.56
N ALA A 89 9.55 16.01 1.30
CA ALA A 89 9.40 15.72 2.72
C ALA A 89 8.27 14.70 2.88
N ASN A 90 8.35 13.86 3.90
CA ASN A 90 7.26 12.92 4.20
C ASN A 90 7.16 12.65 5.71
N VAL A 91 6.10 11.98 6.15
CA VAL A 91 5.83 11.69 7.56
C VAL A 91 5.79 10.20 7.84
N THR A 92 6.32 9.81 8.99
CA THR A 92 6.20 8.45 9.54
C THR A 92 5.76 8.51 10.99
N THR A 93 4.97 7.52 11.40
CA THR A 93 4.57 7.28 12.79
C THR A 93 5.27 6.02 13.28
N ILE A 94 6.00 6.15 14.39
CA ILE A 94 6.81 5.09 14.97
C ILE A 94 6.25 4.75 16.36
N PHE A 95 5.84 3.50 16.51
CA PHE A 95 5.44 2.92 17.79
C PHE A 95 6.67 2.29 18.43
N THR A 96 7.10 2.84 19.56
CA THR A 96 8.20 2.29 20.37
C THR A 96 7.64 1.65 21.64
N PRO A 97 8.24 0.55 22.12
CA PRO A 97 7.88 -0.01 23.43
C PRO A 97 8.27 0.96 24.56
N ASP A 98 7.46 1.00 25.62
CA ASP A 98 7.84 1.71 26.85
C ASP A 98 8.87 0.87 27.63
N CYS A 99 10.09 1.38 27.71
CA CYS A 99 11.24 0.68 28.30
C CYS A 99 11.67 1.24 29.67
N ALA A 100 10.76 1.90 30.41
CA ALA A 100 11.06 2.52 31.70
C ALA A 100 11.43 1.53 32.84
N THR A 101 11.39 0.21 32.64
CA THR A 101 11.87 -0.80 33.61
C THR A 101 12.86 -1.81 33.00
N ALA A 102 13.90 -2.16 33.76
CA ALA A 102 15.17 -2.73 33.27
C ALA A 102 15.23 -4.26 33.04
N SER A 103 14.12 -5.01 33.07
CA SER A 103 14.05 -6.36 32.42
C SER A 103 13.81 -6.27 30.90
N ALA A 104 13.90 -5.04 30.38
CA ALA A 104 14.61 -4.62 29.17
C ALA A 104 14.06 -5.13 27.84
N CYS A 105 12.96 -4.54 27.36
CA CYS A 105 12.44 -4.55 25.99
C CYS A 105 13.24 -5.39 24.98
N PRO A 106 13.20 -6.73 25.07
CA PRO A 106 14.15 -7.59 24.34
C PRO A 106 13.92 -7.54 22.82
N ASN A 107 12.73 -7.08 22.43
CA ASN A 107 12.31 -6.95 21.05
C ASN A 107 12.40 -5.52 20.51
N LYS A 108 12.89 -4.51 21.26
CA LYS A 108 12.94 -3.11 20.76
C LYS A 108 13.68 -3.00 19.42
N ASN A 109 14.79 -3.73 19.29
CA ASN A 109 15.62 -3.77 18.08
C ASN A 109 15.13 -4.79 17.03
N LYS A 110 13.95 -5.39 17.24
CA LYS A 110 13.20 -6.10 16.20
C LYS A 110 12.17 -5.12 15.65
N VAL A 111 12.38 -4.72 14.41
CA VAL A 111 11.63 -3.64 13.77
C VAL A 111 10.70 -4.23 12.71
N VAL A 112 9.41 -3.93 12.79
CA VAL A 112 8.47 -4.22 11.70
C VAL A 112 8.19 -2.90 11.00
N SER A 113 8.61 -2.79 9.74
CA SER A 113 8.13 -1.73 8.85
C SER A 113 6.81 -2.22 8.26
N TYR A 114 5.70 -1.65 8.73
CA TYR A 114 4.37 -2.01 8.27
C TYR A 114 3.87 -0.95 7.29
N GLN A 115 3.45 -1.40 6.11
CA GLN A 115 2.94 -0.55 5.05
C GLN A 115 1.41 -0.59 5.06
N SER A 116 0.79 0.58 5.23
CA SER A 116 -0.66 0.71 5.26
C SER A 116 -1.28 0.66 3.86
N PHE A 117 -2.46 0.06 3.74
CA PHE A 117 -3.31 0.11 2.53
C PHE A 117 -4.35 1.22 2.60
N TYR A 118 -3.97 2.40 3.09
CA TYR A 118 -4.90 3.53 3.21
C TYR A 118 -5.42 4.04 1.86
N ASP A 119 -4.70 3.72 0.78
CA ASP A 119 -5.09 3.83 -0.63
C ASP A 119 -5.88 5.11 -0.90
N SER A 120 -5.21 6.26 -1.01
CA SER A 120 -5.89 7.55 -1.11
C SER A 120 -5.30 8.52 -2.14
N LEU A 121 -6.15 9.41 -2.65
CA LEU A 121 -5.76 10.60 -3.39
C LEU A 121 -5.78 11.87 -2.54
N ASN A 122 -5.93 11.72 -1.22
CA ASN A 122 -5.99 12.81 -0.26
C ASN A 122 -5.00 12.59 0.89
N PRO A 123 -4.02 13.49 1.08
CA PRO A 123 -3.04 13.36 2.15
C PRO A 123 -3.66 13.44 3.55
N GLU A 124 -4.88 13.94 3.70
CA GLU A 124 -5.62 13.92 4.97
C GLU A 124 -6.03 12.51 5.42
N ASP A 125 -6.03 11.51 4.53
CA ASP A 125 -6.35 10.11 4.84
C ASP A 125 -5.09 9.29 5.20
N SER A 126 -3.92 9.95 5.34
CA SER A 126 -2.66 9.28 5.65
C SER A 126 -2.64 8.63 7.04
N PRO A 127 -1.92 7.49 7.23
CA PRO A 127 -1.84 6.79 8.50
C PRO A 127 -1.39 7.69 9.66
N SER A 128 -0.42 8.57 9.41
CA SER A 128 0.06 9.52 10.41
C SER A 128 -1.05 10.41 10.96
N ARG A 129 -1.94 10.92 10.10
CA ARG A 129 -3.06 11.77 10.51
C ARG A 129 -4.14 10.98 11.23
N ALA A 130 -4.44 9.77 10.76
CA ALA A 130 -5.38 8.88 11.43
C ALA A 130 -4.94 8.60 12.87
N PHE A 131 -3.66 8.25 13.10
CA PHE A 131 -3.14 8.01 14.44
C PHE A 131 -3.09 9.27 15.32
N ALA A 132 -3.04 10.47 14.73
CA ALA A 132 -3.07 11.74 15.44
C ALA A 132 -4.48 12.23 15.82
N GLY A 133 -5.54 11.45 15.54
CA GLY A 133 -6.92 11.77 15.89
C GLY A 133 -7.78 12.26 14.73
N GLY A 134 -7.44 11.85 13.50
CA GLY A 134 -8.33 11.96 12.34
C GLY A 134 -9.73 11.40 12.64
N LYS A 135 -10.74 11.99 11.99
CA LYS A 135 -12.17 11.62 12.15
C LYS A 135 -12.89 11.34 10.82
N ARG A 136 -12.15 11.13 9.74
CA ARG A 136 -12.66 10.85 8.39
C ARG A 136 -13.07 9.38 8.29
N LEU A 137 -14.01 9.07 7.38
CA LEU A 137 -14.49 7.70 7.16
C LEU A 137 -13.35 6.67 6.91
N PRO A 138 -12.26 7.01 6.20
CA PRO A 138 -11.14 6.09 5.99
C PRO A 138 -10.33 5.79 7.25
N ASP A 139 -10.50 6.55 8.34
CA ASP A 139 -9.79 6.34 9.60
C ASP A 139 -10.24 5.06 10.36
N LEU A 140 -11.25 4.35 9.83
CA LEU A 140 -11.59 2.98 10.25
C LEU A 140 -10.61 1.93 9.69
N LEU A 141 -9.93 2.20 8.57
CA LEU A 141 -8.94 1.27 7.99
C LEU A 141 -7.76 1.04 8.95
N PRO A 142 -7.14 2.07 9.55
CA PRO A 142 -6.12 1.88 10.59
C PRO A 142 -6.58 1.03 11.79
N ALA A 143 -7.88 0.95 12.09
CA ALA A 143 -8.39 0.09 13.15
C ALA A 143 -8.35 -1.40 12.77
N VAL A 144 -8.64 -1.72 11.51
CA VAL A 144 -8.43 -3.07 10.95
C VAL A 144 -6.94 -3.38 10.90
N GLU A 145 -6.12 -2.42 10.45
CA GLU A 145 -4.67 -2.59 10.34
C GLU A 145 -3.97 -2.73 11.69
N THR A 146 -4.51 -2.13 12.75
CA THR A 146 -4.01 -2.33 14.12
C THR A 146 -4.05 -3.81 14.52
N ALA A 147 -4.95 -4.62 13.96
CA ALA A 147 -4.92 -6.08 14.16
C ALA A 147 -3.72 -6.76 13.48
N LEU A 148 -3.19 -6.18 12.38
CA LEU A 148 -2.07 -6.70 11.60
C LEU A 148 -0.72 -6.44 12.30
N PHE A 149 -0.50 -5.22 12.80
CA PHE A 149 0.78 -4.85 13.43
C PHE A 149 0.73 -4.73 14.97
N GLY A 150 -0.44 -4.55 15.57
CA GLY A 150 -0.58 -4.27 17.00
C GLY A 150 -0.12 -5.40 17.91
N SER A 151 -0.08 -6.64 17.41
CA SER A 151 0.53 -7.77 18.13
C SER A 151 2.04 -7.58 18.32
N TYR A 152 2.74 -6.99 17.35
CA TYR A 152 4.17 -6.66 17.44
C TYR A 152 4.40 -5.51 18.42
N VAL A 153 3.57 -4.45 18.38
CA VAL A 153 3.61 -3.37 19.37
C VAL A 153 3.47 -3.93 20.78
N LYS A 154 2.48 -4.80 21.02
CA LYS A 154 2.28 -5.46 22.32
C LYS A 154 3.43 -6.38 22.74
N LYS A 155 4.07 -7.08 21.79
CA LYS A 155 5.26 -7.91 22.03
C LYS A 155 6.54 -7.07 22.23
N GLY A 156 6.45 -5.74 22.16
CA GLY A 156 7.54 -4.81 22.42
C GLY A 156 8.50 -4.61 21.24
N TYR A 157 8.02 -4.83 20.01
CA TYR A 157 8.73 -4.51 18.77
C TYR A 157 8.62 -3.02 18.48
N THR A 158 9.61 -2.46 17.78
CA THR A 158 9.43 -1.14 17.16
C THR A 158 8.64 -1.32 15.87
N VAL A 159 7.57 -0.55 15.67
CA VAL A 159 6.79 -0.57 14.42
C VAL A 159 6.86 0.78 13.74
N ILE A 160 7.29 0.79 12.48
CA ILE A 160 7.40 1.99 11.65
C ILE A 160 6.27 1.95 10.61
N ILE A 161 5.47 3.00 10.54
CA ILE A 161 4.40 3.15 9.56
C ILE A 161 4.56 4.50 8.87
N SER A 162 5.02 4.49 7.62
CA SER A 162 5.18 5.68 6.79
C SER A 162 3.90 6.01 6.02
N ASP A 163 3.72 7.29 5.69
CA ASP A 163 2.71 7.72 4.72
C ASP A 163 3.25 7.40 3.31
N THR A 164 3.12 6.15 2.89
CA THR A 164 3.84 5.59 1.73
C THR A 164 3.57 6.34 0.42
N GLU A 165 2.40 6.93 0.25
CA GLU A 165 2.00 7.61 -0.99
C GLU A 165 2.45 9.07 -1.04
N GLY A 166 3.23 9.52 -0.05
CA GLY A 166 3.83 10.85 0.00
C GLY A 166 2.86 11.96 0.40
N GLN A 167 3.37 13.19 0.47
CA GLN A 167 2.61 14.38 0.92
C GLN A 167 1.40 14.76 0.04
N LYS A 168 1.32 14.20 -1.17
CA LYS A 168 0.21 14.43 -2.11
C LYS A 168 -0.77 13.25 -2.17
N ALA A 169 -0.46 12.15 -1.48
CA ALA A 169 -1.15 10.87 -1.60
C ALA A 169 -1.30 10.45 -3.08
N ASN A 170 -0.16 10.17 -3.73
CA ASN A 170 -0.18 9.75 -5.12
C ASN A 170 -0.40 8.23 -5.21
N PHE A 171 -1.66 7.81 -5.12
CA PHE A 171 -2.02 6.40 -5.15
C PHE A 171 -1.46 5.65 -6.37
N ALA A 172 -1.04 4.40 -6.15
CA ALA A 172 -0.53 3.45 -7.15
C ALA A 172 0.82 3.81 -7.80
N ALA A 173 1.51 4.85 -7.33
CA ALA A 173 2.86 5.20 -7.79
C ALA A 173 3.95 4.45 -7.00
N GLY A 174 4.13 3.17 -7.32
CA GLY A 174 5.00 2.25 -6.58
C GLY A 174 6.41 2.75 -6.20
N PRO A 175 7.20 3.36 -7.12
CA PRO A 175 8.52 3.89 -6.77
C PRO A 175 8.52 4.87 -5.59
N GLU A 176 7.53 5.77 -5.52
CA GLU A 176 7.38 6.72 -4.40
C GLU A 176 7.12 5.98 -3.08
N TYR A 177 6.35 4.89 -3.12
CA TYR A 177 6.07 4.06 -1.95
C TYR A 177 7.34 3.40 -1.40
N GLY A 178 8.20 2.90 -2.29
CA GLY A 178 9.48 2.29 -1.96
C GLY A 178 10.44 3.28 -1.31
N TYR A 179 10.65 4.45 -1.93
CA TYR A 179 11.52 5.49 -1.39
C TYR A 179 11.05 5.98 -0.01
N ASN A 180 9.75 6.31 0.11
CA ASN A 180 9.16 6.73 1.37
C ASN A 180 9.31 5.66 2.47
N THR A 181 9.17 4.38 2.13
CA THR A 181 9.37 3.29 3.10
C THR A 181 10.82 3.21 3.56
N LEU A 182 11.79 3.18 2.64
CA LEU A 182 13.21 3.05 2.97
C LEU A 182 13.73 4.27 3.74
N ASP A 183 13.37 5.47 3.33
CA ASP A 183 13.78 6.70 4.00
C ASP A 183 13.10 6.86 5.38
N SER A 184 11.91 6.31 5.58
CA SER A 184 11.30 6.25 6.92
C SER A 184 12.08 5.35 7.88
N ILE A 185 12.66 4.24 7.37
CA ILE A 185 13.51 3.36 8.15
C ILE A 185 14.81 4.10 8.49
N ARG A 186 15.45 4.77 7.53
CA ARG A 186 16.61 5.64 7.80
C ARG A 186 16.28 6.69 8.88
N ALA A 187 15.15 7.36 8.76
CA ALA A 187 14.72 8.37 9.73
C ALA A 187 14.54 7.79 11.15
N ALA A 188 14.04 6.56 11.26
CA ALA A 188 13.93 5.88 12.55
C ALA A 188 15.31 5.56 13.16
N PHE A 189 16.27 5.09 12.35
CA PHE A 189 17.65 4.83 12.79
C PHE A 189 18.40 6.13 13.15
N ASN A 190 18.15 7.21 12.41
CA ASN A 190 18.76 8.51 12.61
C ASN A 190 18.15 9.32 13.77
N SER A 191 17.08 8.82 14.41
CA SER A 191 16.36 9.55 15.45
C SER A 191 16.76 9.10 16.86
N PRO A 192 17.46 9.95 17.64
CA PRO A 192 17.89 9.59 19.00
C PRO A 192 16.73 9.25 19.93
N GLN A 193 15.56 9.87 19.74
CA GLN A 193 14.36 9.61 20.55
C GLN A 193 13.79 8.20 20.35
N ILE A 194 14.00 7.61 19.18
CA ILE A 194 13.62 6.21 18.92
C ILE A 194 14.69 5.29 19.52
N GLY A 195 15.96 5.64 19.31
CA GLY A 195 17.11 4.96 19.94
C GLY A 195 17.21 3.50 19.52
N LEU A 196 17.08 3.22 18.22
CA LEU A 196 17.37 1.90 17.64
C LEU A 196 18.88 1.64 17.66
N SER A 197 19.25 0.39 17.91
CA SER A 197 20.62 -0.05 17.64
C SER A 197 20.91 -0.03 16.15
N GLN A 198 22.13 0.32 15.74
CA GLN A 198 22.58 0.21 14.35
C GLN A 198 22.50 -1.23 13.80
N ASN A 199 22.50 -2.24 14.69
CA ASN A 199 22.35 -3.65 14.32
C ASN A 199 20.89 -4.15 14.40
N ALA A 200 19.92 -3.27 14.65
CA ALA A 200 18.51 -3.64 14.70
C ALA A 200 18.07 -4.31 13.39
N LYS A 201 17.24 -5.35 13.48
CA LYS A 201 16.79 -6.10 12.30
C LYS A 201 15.38 -5.67 11.92
N VAL A 202 15.16 -5.53 10.62
CA VAL A 202 13.94 -4.95 10.05
C VAL A 202 13.26 -5.98 9.14
N ALA A 203 12.00 -6.28 9.41
CA ALA A 203 11.14 -7.04 8.50
C ALA A 203 10.10 -6.10 7.87
N LEU A 204 9.85 -6.28 6.57
CA LEU A 204 8.85 -5.50 5.83
C LEU A 204 7.53 -6.29 5.74
N MET A 205 6.39 -5.63 5.90
CA MET A 205 5.07 -6.27 5.89
C MET A 205 3.99 -5.36 5.29
N GLY A 206 3.23 -5.87 4.33
CA GLY A 206 2.11 -5.13 3.74
C GLY A 206 1.13 -6.00 2.96
N TYR A 207 -0.10 -5.54 2.81
CA TYR A 207 -1.14 -6.23 2.03
C TYR A 207 -1.87 -5.20 1.16
N SER A 208 -2.42 -5.59 0.00
CA SER A 208 -3.10 -4.66 -0.92
C SER A 208 -2.18 -3.49 -1.33
N GLY A 209 -2.59 -2.23 -1.18
CA GLY A 209 -1.70 -1.09 -1.41
C GLY A 209 -0.46 -1.07 -0.52
N GLY A 210 -0.53 -1.66 0.68
CA GLY A 210 0.64 -1.89 1.53
C GLY A 210 1.65 -2.84 0.87
N ALA A 211 1.18 -3.83 0.10
CA ALA A 211 2.07 -4.72 -0.66
C ALA A 211 2.82 -3.99 -1.78
N ILE A 212 2.26 -2.90 -2.31
CA ILE A 212 2.96 -2.02 -3.27
C ILE A 212 4.21 -1.44 -2.60
N ALA A 213 4.04 -0.85 -1.42
CA ALA A 213 5.15 -0.25 -0.69
C ALA A 213 6.17 -1.30 -0.23
N THR A 214 5.71 -2.44 0.30
CA THR A 214 6.58 -3.49 0.79
C THR A 214 7.45 -4.08 -0.31
N GLU A 215 6.86 -4.33 -1.49
CA GLU A 215 7.58 -4.88 -2.64
C GLU A 215 8.56 -3.86 -3.23
N TRP A 216 8.11 -2.63 -3.51
CA TRP A 216 8.99 -1.60 -4.08
C TRP A 216 10.15 -1.26 -3.15
N ALA A 217 9.91 -1.24 -1.84
CA ALA A 217 10.98 -1.08 -0.86
C ALA A 217 11.98 -2.24 -0.91
N ALA A 218 11.50 -3.48 -1.02
CA ALA A 218 12.38 -4.65 -1.10
C ALA A 218 13.23 -4.64 -2.38
N GLU A 219 12.66 -4.24 -3.53
CA GLU A 219 13.39 -4.25 -4.80
C GLU A 219 14.40 -3.09 -4.93
N LEU A 220 14.06 -1.92 -4.37
CA LEU A 220 14.91 -0.73 -4.40
C LEU A 220 16.00 -0.76 -3.31
N ALA A 221 15.79 -1.48 -2.20
CA ALA A 221 16.71 -1.47 -1.05
C ALA A 221 18.19 -1.68 -1.44
N PRO A 222 18.57 -2.66 -2.28
CA PRO A 222 19.98 -2.92 -2.54
C PRO A 222 20.73 -1.78 -3.22
N THR A 223 20.05 -0.98 -4.05
CA THR A 223 20.67 0.10 -4.84
C THR A 223 20.42 1.48 -4.24
N TYR A 224 19.20 1.73 -3.74
CA TYR A 224 18.80 3.03 -3.21
C TYR A 224 19.17 3.22 -1.74
N ALA A 225 19.02 2.16 -0.94
CA ALA A 225 19.27 2.19 0.50
C ALA A 225 20.08 1.00 1.00
N PRO A 226 21.34 0.84 0.52
CA PRO A 226 22.20 -0.28 0.93
C PRO A 226 22.43 -0.30 2.45
N ASP A 227 22.49 0.89 3.07
CA ASP A 227 22.55 1.08 4.52
C ASP A 227 21.35 0.49 5.26
N VAL A 228 20.14 0.60 4.71
CA VAL A 228 18.93 -0.05 5.26
C VAL A 228 18.89 -1.54 4.89
N ASN A 229 19.31 -1.89 3.67
CA ASN A 229 19.28 -3.25 3.14
C ASN A 229 20.04 -4.23 4.05
N ASP A 230 21.18 -3.82 4.62
CA ASP A 230 21.99 -4.63 5.55
C ASP A 230 21.23 -5.00 6.85
N ASN A 231 20.21 -4.23 7.20
CA ASN A 231 19.33 -4.48 8.35
C ASN A 231 18.08 -5.28 7.98
N LEU A 232 17.73 -5.39 6.71
CA LEU A 232 16.54 -6.12 6.25
C LEU A 232 16.74 -7.63 6.38
N ILE A 233 15.75 -8.32 6.97
CA ILE A 233 15.79 -9.79 7.16
C ILE A 233 14.74 -10.54 6.35
N GLY A 234 13.91 -9.82 5.61
CA GLY A 234 12.87 -10.38 4.76
C GLY A 234 11.69 -9.45 4.57
N ALA A 235 10.93 -9.68 3.51
CA ALA A 235 9.68 -8.99 3.23
C ALA A 235 8.54 -10.01 3.04
N THR A 236 7.40 -9.76 3.65
CA THR A 236 6.18 -10.53 3.40
C THR A 236 5.09 -9.62 2.90
N PHE A 237 4.48 -9.97 1.78
CA PHE A 237 3.43 -9.16 1.20
C PHE A 237 2.37 -10.00 0.47
N GLY A 238 1.20 -9.42 0.22
CA GLY A 238 0.18 -10.12 -0.55
C GLY A 238 -0.91 -9.24 -1.14
N GLY A 239 -1.62 -9.78 -2.14
CA GLY A 239 -2.57 -9.00 -2.94
C GLY A 239 -1.85 -7.85 -3.67
N THR A 240 -0.83 -8.20 -4.47
CA THR A 240 0.17 -7.24 -4.98
C THR A 240 -0.19 -6.67 -6.36
N LEU A 241 -0.14 -5.34 -6.50
CA LEU A 241 -0.31 -4.62 -7.77
C LEU A 241 1.00 -4.60 -8.57
N VAL A 242 1.25 -5.64 -9.37
CA VAL A 242 2.51 -5.80 -10.13
C VAL A 242 2.55 -4.95 -11.40
N SER A 243 1.46 -4.94 -12.18
CA SER A 243 1.32 -4.15 -13.39
C SER A 243 0.01 -3.35 -13.34
N PRO A 244 0.05 -2.06 -12.96
CA PRO A 244 -1.15 -1.23 -12.90
C PRO A 244 -1.97 -1.24 -14.20
N GLU A 245 -1.32 -1.26 -15.36
CA GLU A 245 -1.99 -1.33 -16.67
C GLU A 245 -2.86 -2.58 -16.85
N HIS A 246 -2.37 -3.76 -16.45
CA HIS A 246 -3.16 -4.99 -16.54
C HIS A 246 -4.36 -4.92 -15.61
N ASN A 247 -4.16 -4.39 -14.41
CA ASN A 247 -5.20 -4.22 -13.41
C ASN A 247 -6.31 -3.27 -13.86
N LEU A 248 -6.01 -2.17 -14.56
CA LEU A 248 -7.05 -1.27 -15.08
C LEU A 248 -8.08 -2.03 -15.93
N THR A 249 -7.60 -2.92 -16.81
CA THR A 249 -8.47 -3.74 -17.68
C THR A 249 -9.16 -4.87 -16.90
N TYR A 250 -8.53 -5.36 -15.83
CA TYR A 250 -9.10 -6.42 -15.00
C TYR A 250 -10.29 -5.95 -14.15
N ILE A 251 -10.21 -4.73 -13.60
CA ILE A 251 -11.19 -4.22 -12.64
C ILE A 251 -12.19 -3.24 -13.25
N GLU A 252 -11.95 -2.71 -14.47
CA GLU A 252 -12.88 -1.77 -15.09
C GLU A 252 -14.29 -2.38 -15.22
N GLY A 253 -15.30 -1.57 -14.91
CA GLY A 253 -16.70 -2.01 -14.89
C GLY A 253 -17.08 -2.94 -13.74
N ALA A 254 -16.14 -3.45 -12.93
CA ALA A 254 -16.46 -4.34 -11.82
C ALA A 254 -17.32 -3.62 -10.75
N PRO A 255 -18.31 -4.30 -10.15
CA PRO A 255 -19.27 -3.67 -9.25
C PRO A 255 -18.65 -3.18 -7.94
N ILE A 256 -17.61 -3.85 -7.43
CA ILE A 256 -16.94 -3.48 -6.17
C ILE A 256 -15.69 -2.64 -6.43
N TRP A 257 -14.83 -3.07 -7.36
CA TRP A 257 -13.50 -2.53 -7.56
C TRP A 257 -13.37 -1.52 -8.71
N GLY A 258 -14.43 -1.30 -9.50
CA GLY A 258 -14.39 -0.44 -10.71
C GLY A 258 -13.91 0.98 -10.45
N GLY A 259 -14.22 1.55 -9.29
CA GLY A 259 -13.75 2.88 -8.87
C GLY A 259 -12.24 3.01 -8.64
N VAL A 260 -11.51 1.91 -8.45
CA VAL A 260 -10.05 1.92 -8.26
C VAL A 260 -9.32 2.23 -9.57
N MET A 261 -9.90 1.87 -10.72
CA MET A 261 -9.33 2.14 -12.05
C MET A 261 -9.05 3.65 -12.27
N PRO A 262 -10.06 4.55 -12.20
CA PRO A 262 -9.81 5.98 -12.41
C PRO A 262 -8.97 6.58 -11.27
N MET A 263 -9.03 6.02 -10.06
CA MET A 263 -8.23 6.47 -8.92
C MET A 263 -6.73 6.23 -9.16
N ALA A 264 -6.34 5.04 -9.61
CA ALA A 264 -4.95 4.71 -9.95
C ALA A 264 -4.42 5.59 -11.09
N VAL A 265 -5.24 5.84 -12.11
CA VAL A 265 -4.88 6.73 -13.23
C VAL A 265 -4.58 8.14 -12.73
N VAL A 266 -5.42 8.68 -11.83
CA VAL A 266 -5.20 10.02 -11.25
C VAL A 266 -3.92 10.07 -10.41
N GLY A 267 -3.70 9.06 -9.55
CA GLY A 267 -2.52 9.02 -8.67
C GLY A 267 -1.22 8.93 -9.46
N VAL A 268 -1.12 8.00 -10.42
CA VAL A 268 0.06 7.87 -11.29
C VAL A 268 0.26 9.13 -12.15
N SER A 269 -0.82 9.73 -12.66
CA SER A 269 -0.72 10.99 -13.43
C SER A 269 -0.11 12.12 -12.58
N ARG A 270 -0.49 12.24 -11.30
CA ARG A 270 0.08 13.23 -10.38
C ARG A 270 1.56 12.99 -10.13
N SER A 271 1.96 11.74 -9.89
CA SER A 271 3.35 11.39 -9.64
C SER A 271 4.28 11.74 -10.79
N TYR A 272 3.80 11.69 -12.04
CA TYR A 272 4.59 11.95 -13.24
C TYR A 272 4.23 13.25 -13.98
N GLY A 273 3.45 14.14 -13.36
CA GLY A 273 3.15 15.47 -13.92
C GLY A 273 2.25 15.46 -15.16
N ILE A 274 1.46 14.41 -15.37
CA ILE A 274 0.55 14.27 -16.52
C ILE A 274 -0.73 15.06 -16.24
N ASP A 275 -1.06 16.00 -17.14
CA ASP A 275 -2.36 16.67 -17.12
C ASP A 275 -3.42 15.79 -17.79
N ILE A 276 -3.86 14.75 -17.07
CA ILE A 276 -4.78 13.73 -17.57
C ILE A 276 -6.11 14.32 -18.06
N GLN A 277 -6.53 15.47 -17.52
CA GLN A 277 -7.80 16.13 -17.87
C GLN A 277 -7.90 16.48 -19.35
N LYS A 278 -6.78 16.71 -20.04
CA LYS A 278 -6.73 16.97 -21.49
C LYS A 278 -7.29 15.82 -22.33
N TYR A 279 -7.28 14.61 -21.80
CA TYR A 279 -7.67 13.39 -22.51
C TYR A 279 -9.07 12.89 -22.11
N LEU A 280 -9.74 13.56 -21.17
CA LEU A 280 -10.99 13.11 -20.58
C LEU A 280 -12.22 13.60 -21.36
N THR A 281 -13.27 12.79 -21.40
CA THR A 281 -14.62 13.22 -21.79
C THR A 281 -15.22 14.12 -20.70
N PRO A 282 -16.37 14.80 -20.94
CA PRO A 282 -17.10 15.48 -19.87
C PRO A 282 -17.41 14.58 -18.66
N ARG A 283 -17.74 13.30 -18.90
CA ARG A 283 -17.94 12.30 -17.84
C ARG A 283 -16.63 12.01 -17.11
N GLY A 284 -15.52 11.88 -17.83
CA GLY A 284 -14.19 11.73 -17.24
C GLY A 284 -13.82 12.90 -16.32
N ILE A 285 -14.08 14.14 -16.74
CA ILE A 285 -13.87 15.34 -15.93
C ILE A 285 -14.75 15.33 -14.66
N GLU A 286 -16.01 14.89 -14.77
CA GLU A 286 -16.89 14.74 -13.61
C GLU A 286 -16.32 13.73 -12.61
N VAL A 287 -15.91 12.55 -13.09
CA VAL A 287 -15.32 11.50 -12.26
C VAL A 287 -14.04 12.01 -11.60
N TYR A 288 -13.12 12.61 -12.38
CA TYR A 288 -11.88 13.22 -11.88
C TYR A 288 -12.16 14.20 -10.73
N ASN A 289 -13.10 15.13 -10.92
CA ASN A 289 -13.43 16.13 -9.90
C ASN A 289 -14.01 15.53 -8.62
N ARG A 290 -14.74 14.41 -8.72
CA ARG A 290 -15.26 13.68 -7.55
C ARG A 290 -14.17 12.93 -6.79
N ILE A 291 -13.22 12.30 -7.50
CA ILE A 291 -12.26 11.38 -6.87
C ILE A 291 -10.90 12.00 -6.56
N LYS A 292 -10.58 13.19 -7.09
CA LYS A 292 -9.25 13.80 -6.93
C LYS A 292 -8.81 13.97 -5.47
N ASN A 293 -9.69 13.89 -4.48
CA ASN A 293 -9.33 13.86 -3.06
C ASN A 293 -10.09 12.74 -2.30
N ALA A 294 -10.31 11.61 -2.95
CA ALA A 294 -11.02 10.46 -2.39
C ALA A 294 -10.04 9.35 -1.97
N SER A 295 -10.41 8.62 -0.92
CA SER A 295 -9.79 7.34 -0.59
C SER A 295 -10.51 6.16 -1.26
N ILE A 296 -9.89 4.98 -1.19
CA ILE A 296 -10.45 3.73 -1.67
C ILE A 296 -11.84 3.45 -1.06
N ALA A 297 -12.05 3.79 0.20
CA ALA A 297 -13.33 3.61 0.89
C ALA A 297 -14.49 4.38 0.25
N TYR A 298 -14.21 5.50 -0.44
CA TYR A 298 -15.23 6.29 -1.13
C TYR A 298 -15.51 5.81 -2.56
N VAL A 299 -14.58 5.07 -3.18
CA VAL A 299 -14.74 4.59 -4.56
C VAL A 299 -15.15 3.11 -4.63
N LEU A 300 -15.01 2.36 -3.53
CA LEU A 300 -15.52 0.99 -3.42
C LEU A 300 -17.04 0.93 -3.61
N GLY A 301 -17.49 0.00 -4.46
CA GLY A 301 -18.90 -0.13 -4.81
C GLY A 301 -19.43 0.99 -5.72
N GLN A 302 -18.59 1.96 -6.08
CA GLN A 302 -18.92 3.04 -7.00
C GLN A 302 -18.34 2.76 -8.38
N TYR A 303 -18.88 3.45 -9.39
CA TYR A 303 -18.41 3.36 -10.78
C TYR A 303 -18.49 1.94 -11.37
N GLY A 304 -19.41 1.11 -10.89
CA GLY A 304 -19.77 -0.14 -11.56
C GLY A 304 -20.23 0.15 -13.00
N ASN A 305 -19.86 -0.74 -13.93
CA ASN A 305 -20.05 -0.59 -15.37
C ASN A 305 -19.38 0.65 -16.01
N VAL A 306 -18.47 1.34 -15.31
CA VAL A 306 -17.65 2.41 -15.89
C VAL A 306 -16.34 1.81 -16.41
N THR A 307 -16.07 2.04 -17.69
CA THR A 307 -14.85 1.58 -18.38
C THR A 307 -13.92 2.73 -18.71
N TRP A 308 -12.68 2.42 -19.08
CA TRP A 308 -11.74 3.42 -19.60
C TRP A 308 -12.36 4.24 -20.74
N LYS A 309 -13.08 3.57 -21.64
CA LYS A 309 -13.70 4.18 -22.84
C LYS A 309 -14.80 5.19 -22.52
N ASP A 310 -15.42 5.09 -21.34
CA ASP A 310 -16.40 6.07 -20.88
C ASP A 310 -15.75 7.39 -20.43
N LEU A 311 -14.50 7.31 -19.96
CA LEU A 311 -13.81 8.42 -19.30
C LEU A 311 -12.89 9.20 -20.23
N VAL A 312 -12.41 8.60 -21.32
CA VAL A 312 -11.48 9.24 -22.25
C VAL A 312 -12.07 9.51 -23.62
N VAL A 313 -11.60 10.57 -24.29
CA VAL A 313 -12.07 10.93 -25.63
C VAL A 313 -11.74 9.82 -26.65
N PRO A 314 -12.51 9.68 -27.74
CA PRO A 314 -12.37 8.55 -28.68
C PRO A 314 -10.96 8.32 -29.22
N GLU A 315 -10.20 9.39 -29.44
CA GLU A 315 -8.81 9.35 -29.93
C GLU A 315 -7.87 8.53 -29.02
N TYR A 316 -8.10 8.55 -27.70
CA TYR A 316 -7.23 7.95 -26.68
C TYR A 316 -7.84 6.75 -25.95
N GLN A 317 -8.90 6.16 -26.52
CA GLN A 317 -9.46 4.90 -26.02
C GLN A 317 -8.45 3.74 -26.11
N ASP A 318 -7.54 3.81 -27.08
CA ASP A 318 -6.31 3.05 -27.06
C ASP A 318 -5.26 3.80 -26.23
N ARG A 319 -4.95 3.27 -25.03
CA ARG A 319 -4.00 3.88 -24.10
C ARG A 319 -2.58 3.98 -24.68
N THR A 320 -2.23 3.13 -25.65
CA THR A 320 -0.90 3.14 -26.27
C THR A 320 -0.66 4.38 -27.15
N LYS A 321 -1.72 5.14 -27.49
CA LYS A 321 -1.64 6.44 -28.18
C LYS A 321 -1.28 7.61 -27.27
N LEU A 322 -1.25 7.40 -25.96
CA LEU A 322 -0.88 8.40 -24.97
C LEU A 322 0.59 8.20 -24.56
N LEU A 323 1.52 8.95 -25.18
CA LEU A 323 2.96 8.81 -24.89
C LEU A 323 3.27 9.03 -23.40
N GLU A 324 2.69 10.06 -22.80
CA GLU A 324 2.87 10.36 -21.37
C GLU A 324 2.39 9.22 -20.49
N TYR A 325 1.24 8.61 -20.83
CA TYR A 325 0.67 7.46 -20.14
C TYR A 325 1.58 6.23 -20.26
N VAL A 326 2.01 5.87 -21.47
CA VAL A 326 2.90 4.72 -21.72
C VAL A 326 4.19 4.85 -20.90
N ASN A 327 4.79 6.04 -20.91
CA ASN A 327 6.00 6.31 -20.13
C ASN A 327 5.78 6.17 -18.62
N ALA A 328 4.67 6.66 -18.09
CA ALA A 328 4.36 6.56 -16.66
C ALA A 328 3.98 5.13 -16.24
N ALA A 329 3.12 4.46 -17.00
CA ALA A 329 2.69 3.09 -16.75
C ALA A 329 3.88 2.12 -16.69
N ASN A 330 4.87 2.28 -17.58
CA ASN A 330 6.06 1.45 -17.58
C ASN A 330 6.97 1.65 -16.35
N LYS A 331 6.97 2.85 -15.75
CA LYS A 331 7.77 3.15 -14.55
C LYS A 331 7.20 2.54 -13.26
N VAL A 332 5.96 2.05 -13.30
CA VAL A 332 5.27 1.47 -12.14
C VAL A 332 5.06 -0.05 -12.26
N ILE A 333 5.76 -0.71 -13.20
CA ILE A 333 5.81 -2.17 -13.30
C ILE A 333 6.86 -2.69 -12.31
N MET A 334 6.45 -3.52 -11.36
CA MET A 334 7.36 -4.13 -10.38
C MET A 334 8.40 -5.04 -11.05
N GLY A 335 9.57 -5.20 -10.43
CA GLY A 335 10.67 -5.98 -10.98
C GLY A 335 11.53 -5.22 -11.99
N THR A 336 11.18 -3.96 -12.27
CA THR A 336 11.96 -3.06 -13.15
C THR A 336 12.84 -2.09 -12.35
N GLY A 337 12.55 -1.87 -11.06
CA GLY A 337 13.33 -0.98 -10.19
C GLY A 337 14.59 -1.63 -9.63
N GLY A 338 14.59 -2.96 -9.48
CA GLY A 338 15.75 -3.68 -8.98
C GLY A 338 15.51 -5.17 -8.78
N THR A 339 16.19 -5.74 -7.80
CA THR A 339 16.01 -7.15 -7.41
C THR A 339 16.29 -7.25 -5.93
N PRO A 340 15.31 -7.68 -5.11
CA PRO A 340 15.51 -7.84 -3.68
C PRO A 340 16.71 -8.74 -3.37
N SER A 341 17.51 -8.37 -2.36
CA SER A 341 18.59 -9.22 -1.83
C SER A 341 18.16 -10.07 -0.63
N ILE A 342 16.93 -9.85 -0.16
CA ILE A 342 16.32 -10.48 1.01
C ILE A 342 15.30 -11.55 0.61
N PRO A 343 15.01 -12.54 1.47
CA PRO A 343 13.98 -13.52 1.19
C PRO A 343 12.59 -12.90 1.17
N LEU A 344 11.68 -13.47 0.37
CA LEU A 344 10.30 -12.97 0.23
C LEU A 344 9.27 -14.05 0.59
N GLN A 345 8.17 -13.64 1.21
CA GLN A 345 6.93 -14.42 1.27
C GLN A 345 5.83 -13.66 0.53
N ILE A 346 5.17 -14.33 -0.40
CA ILE A 346 4.20 -13.71 -1.30
C ILE A 346 2.88 -14.48 -1.21
N GLY A 347 1.82 -13.81 -0.76
CA GLY A 347 0.46 -14.36 -0.71
C GLY A 347 -0.45 -13.77 -1.78
N GLN A 348 -1.19 -14.59 -2.51
CA GLN A 348 -2.07 -14.09 -3.57
C GLN A 348 -3.43 -14.80 -3.60
N GLY A 349 -4.52 -14.04 -3.67
CA GLY A 349 -5.85 -14.60 -3.87
C GLY A 349 -6.11 -14.89 -5.36
N THR A 350 -7.00 -15.83 -5.64
CA THR A 350 -7.42 -16.20 -7.01
C THR A 350 -8.94 -16.25 -7.18
N GLY A 351 -9.69 -15.86 -6.14
CA GLY A 351 -11.14 -15.99 -6.02
C GLY A 351 -11.91 -14.70 -6.29
N GLY A 352 -11.46 -13.82 -7.18
CA GLY A 352 -12.06 -12.49 -7.41
C GLY A 352 -13.54 -12.48 -7.78
N ILE A 353 -14.08 -13.59 -8.26
CA ILE A 353 -15.51 -13.73 -8.57
C ILE A 353 -16.41 -13.49 -7.34
N TRP A 354 -15.91 -13.80 -6.12
CA TRP A 354 -16.66 -13.57 -4.88
C TRP A 354 -16.77 -12.09 -4.52
N GLU A 355 -15.98 -11.23 -5.16
CA GLU A 355 -16.05 -9.77 -5.07
C GLU A 355 -16.55 -9.12 -6.38
N GLY A 356 -17.16 -9.93 -7.25
CA GLY A 356 -17.80 -9.44 -8.47
C GLY A 356 -16.88 -9.15 -9.65
N THR A 357 -15.57 -9.37 -9.52
CA THR A 357 -14.62 -9.21 -10.63
C THR A 357 -14.43 -10.56 -11.34
N GLN A 358 -14.84 -10.64 -12.59
CA GLN A 358 -14.68 -11.85 -13.40
C GLN A 358 -13.21 -12.03 -13.82
N PRO A 359 -12.74 -13.28 -14.05
CA PRO A 359 -11.42 -13.50 -14.64
C PRO A 359 -11.26 -12.71 -15.94
N SER A 360 -10.13 -12.02 -16.09
CA SER A 360 -9.79 -11.33 -17.33
C SER A 360 -9.63 -12.38 -18.45
N PRO A 361 -10.26 -12.18 -19.62
CA PRO A 361 -10.04 -13.04 -20.78
C PRO A 361 -8.58 -13.07 -21.24
N LYS A 362 -7.84 -11.97 -20.98
CA LYS A 362 -6.44 -11.80 -21.38
C LYS A 362 -5.46 -12.23 -20.28
N TRP A 363 -5.73 -11.83 -19.04
CA TRP A 363 -4.78 -11.95 -17.92
C TRP A 363 -5.15 -13.04 -16.91
N GLY A 364 -6.30 -13.69 -17.09
CA GLY A 364 -6.76 -14.77 -16.23
C GLY A 364 -7.34 -14.29 -14.90
N LYS A 365 -7.21 -15.14 -13.87
CA LYS A 365 -7.81 -14.92 -12.56
C LYS A 365 -6.97 -13.98 -11.69
N GLY A 366 -7.66 -13.35 -10.76
CA GLY A 366 -7.09 -12.53 -9.70
C GLY A 366 -7.88 -12.69 -8.40
N ASP A 367 -7.52 -11.91 -7.39
CA ASP A 367 -8.21 -11.92 -6.10
C ASP A 367 -9.48 -11.05 -6.08
N GLY A 368 -9.77 -10.31 -7.15
CA GLY A 368 -10.87 -9.35 -7.20
C GLY A 368 -10.38 -7.95 -7.57
N VAL A 369 -9.12 -7.66 -7.27
CA VAL A 369 -8.46 -6.41 -7.62
C VAL A 369 -7.09 -6.63 -8.25
N MET A 370 -6.28 -7.57 -7.75
CA MET A 370 -4.93 -7.91 -8.24
C MET A 370 -4.89 -9.21 -9.03
N LEU A 371 -4.04 -9.26 -10.06
CA LEU A 371 -3.89 -10.42 -10.96
C LEU A 371 -2.86 -11.44 -10.45
N ALA A 372 -3.29 -12.69 -10.28
CA ALA A 372 -2.41 -13.76 -9.79
C ALA A 372 -1.35 -14.17 -10.82
N GLY A 373 -1.64 -14.01 -12.12
CA GLY A 373 -0.64 -14.24 -13.17
C GLY A 373 0.54 -13.28 -13.10
N ASP A 374 0.31 -12.01 -12.77
CA ASP A 374 1.38 -11.01 -12.72
C ASP A 374 2.29 -11.28 -11.52
N VAL A 375 1.71 -11.61 -10.36
CA VAL A 375 2.44 -11.97 -9.13
C VAL A 375 3.30 -13.21 -9.33
N ARG A 376 2.80 -14.24 -10.01
CA ARG A 376 3.59 -15.42 -10.37
C ARG A 376 4.81 -15.06 -11.22
N THR A 377 4.66 -14.16 -12.20
CA THR A 377 5.78 -13.75 -13.05
C THR A 377 6.82 -12.97 -12.27
N LEU A 378 6.41 -11.99 -11.46
CA LEU A 378 7.33 -11.25 -10.59
C LEU A 378 8.14 -12.19 -9.69
N ALA A 379 7.45 -13.11 -9.00
CA ALA A 379 8.09 -14.11 -8.16
C ALA A 379 9.09 -14.96 -8.96
N ARG A 380 8.71 -15.45 -10.14
CA ARG A 380 9.60 -16.27 -10.98
C ARG A 380 10.82 -15.48 -11.50
N GLN A 381 10.66 -14.21 -11.84
CA GLN A 381 11.77 -13.34 -12.26
C GLN A 381 12.79 -13.18 -11.13
N TYR A 382 12.33 -12.96 -9.89
CA TYR A 382 13.20 -12.90 -8.72
C TYR A 382 13.84 -14.26 -8.37
N CYS A 383 13.09 -15.36 -8.44
CA CYS A 383 13.64 -16.71 -8.33
C CYS A 383 14.78 -16.96 -9.33
N ALA A 384 14.61 -16.55 -10.59
CA ALA A 384 15.63 -16.69 -11.63
C ALA A 384 16.91 -15.87 -11.34
N LYS A 385 16.80 -14.82 -10.51
CA LYS A 385 17.92 -14.00 -10.03
C LYS A 385 18.46 -14.46 -8.67
N GLY A 386 18.00 -15.60 -8.15
CA GLY A 386 18.52 -16.22 -6.92
C GLY A 386 17.82 -15.77 -5.62
N VAL A 387 16.72 -15.01 -5.71
CA VAL A 387 15.94 -14.62 -4.53
C VAL A 387 15.17 -15.84 -4.00
N LYS A 388 15.27 -16.10 -2.69
CA LYS A 388 14.50 -17.17 -2.04
C LYS A 388 13.07 -16.70 -1.82
N ILE A 389 12.10 -17.44 -2.36
CA ILE A 389 10.69 -17.05 -2.34
C ILE A 389 9.82 -18.17 -1.81
N GLN A 390 8.96 -17.82 -0.86
CA GLN A 390 7.80 -18.62 -0.48
C GLN A 390 6.52 -18.00 -1.04
N HIS A 391 6.04 -18.53 -2.17
CA HIS A 391 4.81 -18.10 -2.80
C HIS A 391 3.64 -19.01 -2.43
N LYS A 392 2.47 -18.44 -2.12
CA LYS A 392 1.26 -19.20 -1.83
C LYS A 392 0.01 -18.51 -2.40
N GLU A 393 -0.75 -19.26 -3.18
CA GLU A 393 -2.07 -18.84 -3.65
C GLU A 393 -3.19 -19.34 -2.74
N TYR A 394 -4.26 -18.56 -2.68
CA TYR A 394 -5.47 -18.85 -1.92
C TYR A 394 -6.69 -18.78 -2.85
N GLY A 395 -7.57 -19.77 -2.78
CA GLY A 395 -8.82 -19.79 -3.57
C GLY A 395 -9.86 -18.73 -3.17
N SER A 396 -9.51 -17.83 -2.24
CA SER A 396 -10.34 -16.74 -1.73
C SER A 396 -10.20 -15.45 -2.55
N SER A 397 -11.15 -14.53 -2.36
CA SER A 397 -11.08 -13.16 -2.89
C SER A 397 -10.14 -12.28 -2.05
N HIS A 398 -9.97 -11.02 -2.43
CA HIS A 398 -9.01 -10.09 -1.85
C HIS A 398 -9.25 -9.85 -0.35
N PHE A 399 -10.49 -9.57 0.06
CA PHE A 399 -10.85 -9.33 1.46
C PHE A 399 -10.73 -10.59 2.34
N LEU A 400 -10.94 -11.78 1.78
CA LEU A 400 -10.82 -13.02 2.55
C LEU A 400 -9.38 -13.55 2.55
N THR A 401 -8.59 -13.23 1.52
CA THR A 401 -7.20 -13.67 1.42
C THR A 401 -6.32 -13.05 2.49
N ILE A 402 -6.54 -11.79 2.88
CA ILE A 402 -5.79 -11.17 3.99
C ILE A 402 -5.92 -11.98 5.28
N ALA A 403 -7.12 -12.47 5.61
CA ALA A 403 -7.38 -13.26 6.81
C ALA A 403 -6.67 -14.62 6.76
N ASN A 404 -6.55 -15.22 5.56
CA ASN A 404 -5.85 -16.49 5.34
C ASN A 404 -4.32 -16.32 5.30
N TRP A 405 -3.85 -15.19 4.78
CA TRP A 405 -2.43 -14.88 4.62
C TRP A 405 -1.78 -14.40 5.91
N LEU A 406 -2.47 -13.57 6.70
CA LEU A 406 -1.93 -12.93 7.89
C LEU A 406 -1.27 -13.91 8.88
N PRO A 407 -1.89 -15.04 9.29
CA PRO A 407 -1.23 -15.98 10.21
C PRO A 407 0.08 -16.54 9.64
N ALA A 408 0.11 -16.83 8.33
CA ALA A 408 1.31 -17.34 7.66
C ALA A 408 2.39 -16.25 7.53
N ALA A 409 2.00 -15.00 7.26
CA ALA A 409 2.90 -13.85 7.19
C ALA A 409 3.54 -13.55 8.55
N THR A 410 2.74 -13.53 9.61
CA THR A 410 3.23 -13.34 10.99
C THR A 410 4.20 -14.45 11.39
N ALA A 411 3.85 -15.72 11.17
CA ALA A 411 4.73 -16.84 11.46
C ALA A 411 6.06 -16.75 10.67
N TRP A 412 5.98 -16.33 9.40
CA TRP A 412 7.15 -16.17 8.56
C TRP A 412 8.08 -15.05 9.06
N ILE A 413 7.55 -13.89 9.46
CA ILE A 413 8.33 -12.80 10.08
C ILE A 413 8.96 -13.26 11.39
N ASP A 414 8.17 -13.90 12.27
CA ASP A 414 8.66 -14.42 13.55
C ASP A 414 9.83 -15.41 13.32
N ASP A 415 9.76 -16.24 12.26
CA ASP A 415 10.84 -17.14 11.85
C ASP A 415 12.09 -16.41 11.34
N ARG A 416 11.95 -15.27 10.64
CA ARG A 416 13.10 -14.41 10.26
C ARG A 416 13.80 -13.84 11.50
N PHE A 417 13.04 -13.30 12.45
CA PHE A 417 13.62 -12.81 13.70
C PHE A 417 14.25 -13.90 14.57
N ALA A 418 13.76 -15.13 14.46
CA ALA A 418 14.31 -16.30 15.14
C ALA A 418 15.51 -16.96 14.40
N GLY A 419 15.92 -16.42 13.24
CA GLY A 419 17.03 -16.97 12.46
C GLY A 419 16.76 -18.35 11.85
N LYS A 420 15.48 -18.73 11.68
CA LYS A 420 15.13 -20.03 11.09
C LYS A 420 15.39 -20.06 9.58
N PRO A 421 15.68 -21.24 9.00
CA PRO A 421 15.89 -21.38 7.56
C PRO A 421 14.77 -20.77 6.72
N VAL A 422 15.15 -20.13 5.62
CA VAL A 422 14.21 -19.52 4.68
C VAL A 422 13.54 -20.61 3.84
N PRO A 423 12.19 -20.74 3.87
CA PRO A 423 11.48 -21.59 2.94
C PRO A 423 11.61 -21.07 1.51
N ASP A 424 11.74 -21.99 0.55
CA ASP A 424 11.84 -21.69 -0.87
C ASP A 424 11.00 -22.70 -1.66
N ASN A 425 10.09 -22.20 -2.50
CA ASN A 425 9.28 -23.03 -3.39
C ASN A 425 9.28 -22.51 -4.84
N CYS A 426 10.32 -21.80 -5.26
CA CYS A 426 10.50 -21.25 -6.61
C CYS A 426 10.16 -22.26 -7.73
N ALA A 427 10.57 -23.52 -7.59
CA ALA A 427 10.32 -24.57 -8.59
C ALA A 427 8.84 -24.94 -8.75
N SER A 428 8.00 -24.65 -7.76
CA SER A 428 6.57 -24.98 -7.76
C SER A 428 5.67 -23.84 -8.26
N ILE A 429 6.22 -22.65 -8.46
CA ILE A 429 5.45 -21.47 -8.89
C ILE A 429 5.04 -21.65 -10.36
N ALA A 430 3.74 -21.71 -10.62
CA ALA A 430 3.21 -21.83 -11.98
C ALA A 430 3.61 -20.64 -12.87
N ALA A 431 3.58 -20.81 -14.20
CA ALA A 431 3.83 -19.73 -15.14
C ALA A 431 2.79 -18.60 -14.98
N GLY A 432 3.25 -17.35 -15.03
CA GLY A 432 2.42 -16.16 -14.90
C GLY A 432 2.14 -15.48 -16.25
N ASN A 433 1.72 -14.21 -16.18
CA ASN A 433 1.47 -13.36 -17.34
C ASN A 433 2.77 -12.69 -17.83
N PRO A 434 2.92 -12.36 -19.13
CA PRO A 434 4.04 -11.53 -19.57
C PRO A 434 3.97 -10.15 -18.90
N LEU A 435 5.09 -9.60 -18.47
CA LEU A 435 5.21 -8.26 -17.87
C LEU A 435 5.98 -7.31 -18.79
N ASP A 436 5.81 -7.47 -20.09
CA ASP A 436 6.50 -6.64 -21.09
C ASP A 436 6.03 -5.18 -20.97
N PRO A 437 6.95 -4.19 -21.06
CA PRO A 437 6.58 -2.79 -21.09
C PRO A 437 5.62 -2.47 -22.25
N LEU A 438 4.71 -1.52 -22.02
CA LEU A 438 3.89 -0.93 -23.07
C LEU A 438 4.78 -0.27 -24.14
N VAL A 439 4.37 -0.44 -25.40
CA VAL A 439 4.98 0.21 -26.56
C VAL A 439 4.06 1.33 -27.03
N TYR A 440 4.60 2.54 -27.18
CA TYR A 440 3.86 3.67 -27.72
C TYR A 440 3.51 3.43 -29.20
N ALA A 441 2.23 3.63 -29.55
CA ALA A 441 1.71 3.47 -30.90
C ALA A 441 0.87 4.71 -31.26
N PRO A 442 1.43 5.69 -32.00
CA PRO A 442 0.76 6.96 -32.30
C PRO A 442 -0.51 6.83 -33.15
#